data_AF-W2D1W1-F1
#
_entry.id   AF-W2D1W1-F1
#
_cell.length_a   1.000
_cell.length_b   1.000
_cell.length_c   1.000
_cell.angle_alpha   90.00
_cell.angle_beta   90.00
_cell.angle_gamma   90.00
#
_symmetry.space_group_name_H-M   'P 1'
#
loop_
_entity.id
_entity.type
_entity.pdbx_description
1 polymer ?
#
loop_
_entity_poly.entity_id
_entity_poly.type
_entity_poly.pdbx_seq_one_letter_code
_entity_poly.pdbx_strand_id
1 'polypeptide(L)'
;MESFNELMMRRRSSRKFTAEPIAPDQVQELLKAALVAPTSKNAHSWQFVAVEDREMLGRLAACRKMGSSFLSGCALAVVVMGDVTVTDVWVEDASIAAAYMQLQAEDLGLGSCWCQVRNR
;
A
#
# COMPACT_ATOMS: atom_id res chain seq x y z
N MET A 1 -16.17 -1.70 -19.14
CA MET A 1 -15.85 -0.75 -18.06
C MET A 1 -16.41 -1.38 -16.80
N GLU A 2 -15.53 -1.86 -15.92
CA GLU A 2 -16.00 -2.44 -14.65
C GLU A 2 -16.62 -1.35 -13.80
N SER A 3 -17.70 -1.70 -13.11
CA SER A 3 -18.29 -0.81 -12.14
C SER A 3 -17.42 -0.75 -10.88
N PHE A 4 -17.50 0.38 -10.17
CA PHE A 4 -16.85 0.51 -8.86
C PHE A 4 -17.27 -0.59 -7.87
N ASN A 5 -18.53 -1.06 -7.95
CA ASN A 5 -19.01 -2.15 -7.11
C ASN A 5 -18.28 -3.47 -7.40
N GLU A 6 -18.12 -3.84 -8.68
CA GLU A 6 -17.40 -5.04 -9.09
C GLU A 6 -15.94 -5.01 -8.65
N LEU A 7 -15.26 -3.85 -8.79
CA LEU A 7 -13.89 -3.66 -8.34
C LEU A 7 -13.75 -3.94 -6.83
N MET A 8 -14.62 -3.35 -6.01
CA MET A 8 -14.61 -3.56 -4.56
C MET A 8 -14.86 -5.03 -4.19
N MET A 9 -15.76 -5.70 -4.90
CA MET A 9 -16.09 -7.12 -4.64
C MET A 9 -14.99 -8.07 -5.10
N ARG A 10 -14.24 -7.73 -6.16
CA ARG A 10 -13.11 -8.53 -6.65
C ARG A 10 -11.88 -8.41 -5.75
N ARG A 11 -11.63 -7.20 -5.22
CA ARG A 11 -10.45 -6.91 -4.41
C ARG A 11 -10.28 -7.91 -3.28
N ARG A 12 -9.12 -8.57 -3.25
CA ARG A 12 -8.77 -9.55 -2.21
C ARG A 12 -7.30 -9.44 -1.82
N SER A 13 -6.99 -9.91 -0.62
CA SER A 13 -5.61 -9.85 -0.10
C SER A 13 -4.76 -10.97 -0.70
N SER A 14 -3.85 -10.61 -1.59
CA SER A 14 -2.90 -11.52 -2.25
C SER A 14 -1.59 -11.60 -1.46
N ARG A 15 -1.20 -12.80 -1.01
CA ARG A 15 0.04 -13.04 -0.22
C ARG A 15 1.07 -13.89 -0.96
N LYS A 16 0.82 -14.18 -2.23
CA LYS A 16 1.73 -14.85 -3.15
C LYS A 16 1.81 -13.97 -4.39
N PHE A 17 3.02 -13.63 -4.79
CA PHE A 17 3.29 -12.72 -5.89
C PHE A 17 4.19 -13.41 -6.91
N THR A 18 4.13 -12.95 -8.15
CA THR A 18 5.06 -13.36 -9.20
C THR A 18 6.37 -12.58 -9.07
N ALA A 19 7.40 -13.02 -9.79
CA ALA A 19 8.66 -12.29 -9.87
C ALA A 19 8.63 -11.13 -10.88
N GLU A 20 7.49 -10.92 -11.55
CA GLU A 20 7.31 -9.89 -12.57
C GLU A 20 7.41 -8.50 -11.93
N PRO A 21 8.23 -7.59 -12.51
CA PRO A 21 8.30 -6.22 -12.03
C PRO A 21 6.99 -5.47 -12.34
N ILE A 22 6.69 -4.46 -11.53
CA ILE A 22 5.58 -3.53 -11.79
C ILE A 22 6.08 -2.46 -12.76
N ALA A 23 5.27 -2.12 -13.77
CA ALA A 23 5.67 -1.06 -14.70
C ALA A 23 5.76 0.30 -13.99
N PRO A 24 6.72 1.18 -14.35
CA PRO A 24 6.87 2.49 -13.71
C PRO A 24 5.57 3.32 -13.70
N ASP A 25 4.81 3.30 -14.79
CA ASP A 25 3.54 4.01 -14.89
C ASP A 25 2.50 3.45 -13.92
N GLN A 26 2.47 2.13 -13.69
CA GLN A 26 1.59 1.52 -12.69
C GLN A 26 1.99 1.94 -11.27
N VAL A 27 3.28 2.02 -10.97
CA VAL A 27 3.76 2.54 -9.67
C VAL A 27 3.32 3.99 -9.48
N GLN A 28 3.41 4.81 -10.53
CA GLN A 28 2.92 6.19 -10.49
C GLN A 28 1.41 6.25 -10.23
N GLU A 29 0.60 5.42 -10.90
CA GLU A 29 -0.85 5.38 -10.67
C GLU A 29 -1.19 4.94 -9.24
N LEU A 30 -0.48 3.96 -8.67
CA LEU A 30 -0.64 3.58 -7.26
C LEU A 30 -0.37 4.77 -6.33
N LEU A 31 0.74 5.47 -6.53
CA LEU A 31 1.08 6.62 -5.69
C LEU A 31 0.06 7.76 -5.88
N LYS A 32 -0.36 8.07 -7.10
CA LYS A 32 -1.41 9.07 -7.37
C LYS A 32 -2.70 8.75 -6.62
N ALA A 33 -3.13 7.48 -6.60
CA ALA A 33 -4.30 7.05 -5.84
C ALA A 33 -4.17 7.36 -4.34
N ALA A 34 -2.97 7.21 -3.77
CA ALA A 34 -2.71 7.60 -2.38
C ALA A 34 -2.77 9.12 -2.18
N LEU A 35 -2.21 9.90 -3.12
CA LEU A 35 -2.15 11.37 -3.04
C LEU A 35 -3.54 12.03 -3.12
N VAL A 36 -4.50 11.42 -3.83
CA VAL A 36 -5.88 11.94 -3.95
C VAL A 36 -6.81 11.46 -2.84
N ALA A 37 -6.33 10.61 -1.92
CA ALA A 37 -7.11 10.13 -0.80
C ALA A 37 -7.50 11.31 0.13
N PRO A 38 -8.73 11.35 0.65
CA PRO A 38 -9.15 12.42 1.55
C PRO A 38 -8.36 12.36 2.86
N THR A 39 -8.10 13.54 3.42
CA THR A 39 -7.44 13.69 4.72
C THR A 39 -8.19 14.66 5.61
N SER A 40 -8.10 14.45 6.92
CA SER A 40 -8.68 15.37 7.90
C SER A 40 -8.14 16.78 7.69
N LYS A 41 -9.05 17.75 7.54
CA LYS A 41 -8.73 19.17 7.30
C LYS A 41 -7.77 19.42 6.12
N ASN A 42 -7.71 18.50 5.16
CA ASN A 42 -6.76 18.53 4.04
C ASN A 42 -5.30 18.65 4.51
N ALA A 43 -4.95 17.97 5.61
CA ALA A 43 -3.66 18.11 6.28
C ALA A 43 -2.52 17.33 5.62
N HIS A 44 -2.83 16.29 4.82
CA HIS A 44 -1.82 15.47 4.14
C HIS A 44 -0.73 14.94 5.09
N SER A 45 -1.15 14.40 6.23
CA SER A 45 -0.24 13.91 7.28
C SER A 45 0.55 12.67 6.89
N TRP A 46 0.17 11.99 5.81
CA TRP A 46 0.81 10.76 5.37
C TRP A 46 2.18 11.01 4.72
N GLN A 47 3.01 9.97 4.70
CA GLN A 47 4.23 9.87 3.90
C GLN A 47 4.33 8.47 3.30
N PHE A 48 4.85 8.37 2.07
CA PHE A 48 4.95 7.12 1.34
C PHE A 48 6.40 6.86 0.91
N VAL A 49 6.89 5.64 1.17
CA VAL A 49 8.19 5.18 0.67
C VAL A 49 7.96 3.93 -0.18
N ALA A 50 8.22 4.05 -1.48
CA ALA A 50 8.22 2.94 -2.41
C ALA A 50 9.55 2.18 -2.31
N VAL A 51 9.47 0.86 -2.11
CA VAL A 51 10.62 -0.02 -1.93
C VAL A 51 10.57 -1.15 -2.95
N GLU A 52 11.52 -1.15 -3.88
CA GLU A 52 11.70 -2.18 -4.90
C GLU A 52 13.00 -2.98 -4.68
N ASP A 53 13.90 -2.46 -3.85
CA ASP A 53 15.15 -3.11 -3.50
C ASP A 53 14.92 -4.46 -2.81
N ARG A 54 15.44 -5.54 -3.40
CA ARG A 54 15.20 -6.91 -2.96
C ARG A 54 15.75 -7.18 -1.56
N GLU A 55 16.90 -6.59 -1.21
CA GLU A 55 17.48 -6.74 0.12
C GLU A 55 16.58 -6.08 1.17
N MET A 56 16.13 -4.86 0.92
CA MET A 56 15.22 -4.13 1.80
C MET A 56 13.87 -4.83 1.93
N LEU A 57 13.30 -5.37 0.85
CA LEU A 57 12.08 -6.18 0.90
C LEU A 57 12.26 -7.43 1.78
N GLY A 58 13.43 -8.08 1.72
CA GLY A 58 13.80 -9.16 2.62
C GLY A 58 13.85 -8.73 4.09
N ARG A 59 14.44 -7.56 4.37
CA ARG A 59 14.48 -6.97 5.72
C ARG A 59 13.09 -6.61 6.24
N LEU A 60 12.24 -6.02 5.40
CA LEU A 60 10.84 -5.73 5.72
C LEU A 60 10.06 -7.02 5.99
N ALA A 61 10.32 -8.10 5.26
CA ALA A 61 9.67 -9.39 5.51
C ALA A 61 9.99 -9.95 6.91
N ALA A 62 11.15 -9.62 7.45
CA ALA A 62 11.60 -10.02 8.79
C ALA A 62 11.25 -9.01 9.90
N CYS A 63 10.58 -7.89 9.60
CA CYS A 63 10.31 -6.84 10.59
C CYS A 63 9.39 -7.30 11.75
N ARG A 64 8.65 -8.40 11.56
CA ARG A 64 7.74 -8.97 12.56
C ARG A 64 7.95 -10.47 12.69
N LYS A 65 7.67 -11.00 13.88
CA LYS A 65 7.72 -12.46 14.16
C LYS A 65 6.81 -13.27 13.22
N MET A 66 5.62 -12.75 12.89
CA MET A 66 4.65 -13.39 12.01
C MET A 66 3.86 -12.36 11.20
N GLY A 67 3.48 -12.76 9.98
CA GLY A 67 2.54 -12.03 9.12
C GLY A 67 3.17 -11.02 8.15
N SER A 68 4.50 -10.90 8.11
CA SER A 68 5.23 -10.05 7.14
C SER A 68 6.02 -10.83 6.09
N SER A 69 6.14 -12.16 6.23
CA SER A 69 7.01 -12.99 5.37
C SER A 69 6.71 -12.88 3.87
N PHE A 70 5.45 -12.60 3.49
CA PHE A 70 5.04 -12.44 2.10
C PHE A 70 5.68 -11.22 1.40
N LEU A 71 6.18 -10.23 2.15
CA LEU A 71 6.85 -9.05 1.58
C LEU A 71 8.13 -9.42 0.82
N SER A 72 8.78 -10.54 1.18
CA SER A 72 9.98 -11.01 0.46
C SER A 72 9.69 -11.40 -0.99
N GLY A 73 8.44 -11.77 -1.29
CA GLY A 73 8.01 -12.20 -2.61
C GLY A 73 7.41 -11.09 -3.48
N CYS A 74 7.07 -9.93 -2.92
CA CYS A 74 6.45 -8.87 -3.71
C CYS A 74 7.49 -8.13 -4.58
N ALA A 75 7.04 -7.49 -5.65
CA ALA A 75 7.88 -6.65 -6.50
C ALA A 75 8.05 -5.22 -5.95
N LEU A 76 7.06 -4.75 -5.20
CA LEU A 76 7.01 -3.43 -4.59
C LEU A 76 6.38 -3.53 -3.20
N ALA A 77 6.95 -2.83 -2.23
CA ALA A 77 6.28 -2.50 -0.98
C ALA A 77 6.16 -0.97 -0.87
N VAL A 78 4.98 -0.47 -0.52
CA VAL A 78 4.80 0.94 -0.16
C VAL A 78 4.65 1.02 1.36
N VAL A 79 5.67 1.59 2.01
CA VAL A 79 5.62 1.87 3.45
C VAL A 79 4.79 3.14 3.63
N VAL A 80 3.71 3.02 4.40
CA VAL A 80 2.78 4.12 4.68
C VAL A 80 2.99 4.58 6.11
N MET A 81 3.32 5.86 6.27
CA MET A 81 3.60 6.51 7.55
C MET A 81 2.69 7.73 7.71
N GLY A 82 2.57 8.23 8.95
CA GLY A 82 1.85 9.46 9.26
C GLY A 82 2.63 10.32 10.24
N ASP A 83 2.56 11.64 10.06
CA ASP A 83 3.16 12.63 10.93
C ASP A 83 2.22 12.96 12.09
N VAL A 84 2.59 12.48 13.27
CA VAL A 84 1.83 12.64 14.51
C VAL A 84 1.80 14.09 15.01
N THR A 85 2.66 14.97 14.48
CA THR A 85 2.72 16.39 14.84
C THR A 85 1.74 17.24 14.03
N VAL A 86 1.27 16.72 12.89
CA VAL A 86 0.35 17.41 11.98
C VAL A 86 -1.10 17.20 12.38
N THR A 87 -1.47 15.98 12.77
CA THR A 87 -2.85 15.61 13.13
C THR A 87 -2.88 14.40 14.06
N ASP A 88 -3.90 14.32 14.91
CA ASP A 88 -4.15 13.20 15.82
C ASP A 88 -4.83 12.01 15.12
N VAL A 89 -5.45 12.24 13.95
CA VAL A 89 -6.13 11.23 13.12
C VAL A 89 -5.29 10.73 11.93
N TRP A 90 -3.96 10.77 12.07
CA TRP A 90 -3.01 10.38 11.01
C TRP A 90 -3.17 8.91 10.61
N VAL A 91 -3.70 8.09 11.53
CA VAL A 91 -3.91 6.66 11.32
C VAL A 91 -5.02 6.43 10.31
N GLU A 92 -6.12 7.16 10.47
CA GLU A 92 -7.28 7.15 9.59
C GLU A 92 -6.85 7.65 8.20
N ASP A 93 -6.17 8.78 8.12
CA ASP A 93 -5.65 9.35 6.87
C ASP A 93 -4.74 8.34 6.12
N ALA A 94 -3.76 7.76 6.81
CA ALA A 94 -2.86 6.75 6.26
C ALA A 94 -3.61 5.49 5.79
N SER A 95 -4.64 5.08 6.55
CA SER A 95 -5.43 3.88 6.23
C SER A 95 -6.29 4.07 5.00
N ILE A 96 -6.87 5.27 4.82
CA ILE A 96 -7.65 5.61 3.63
C ILE A 96 -6.72 5.64 2.41
N ALA A 97 -5.56 6.29 2.49
CA ALA A 97 -4.60 6.34 1.39
C ALA A 97 -4.12 4.94 0.96
N ALA A 98 -3.83 4.08 1.93
CA ALA A 98 -3.48 2.69 1.65
C ALA A 98 -4.63 1.88 1.04
N ALA A 99 -5.88 2.13 1.43
CA ALA A 99 -7.05 1.50 0.80
C ALA A 99 -7.26 1.95 -0.65
N TYR A 100 -7.03 3.24 -0.95
CA TYR A 100 -7.06 3.77 -2.31
C TYR A 100 -6.01 3.08 -3.20
N MET A 101 -4.78 2.91 -2.69
CA MET A 101 -3.74 2.15 -3.40
C MET A 101 -4.16 0.70 -3.67
N GLN A 102 -4.84 0.04 -2.73
CA GLN A 102 -5.27 -1.34 -2.92
C GLN A 102 -6.35 -1.48 -4.00
N LEU A 103 -7.28 -0.52 -4.07
CA LEU A 103 -8.29 -0.49 -5.13
C LEU A 103 -7.64 -0.17 -6.48
N GLN A 104 -6.70 0.77 -6.54
CA GLN A 104 -5.95 1.08 -7.76
C GLN A 104 -5.11 -0.12 -8.23
N ALA A 105 -4.51 -0.88 -7.31
CA ALA A 105 -3.81 -2.12 -7.65
C ALA A 105 -4.75 -3.13 -8.30
N GLU A 106 -5.94 -3.34 -7.72
CA GLU A 106 -6.94 -4.27 -8.26
C GLU A 106 -7.48 -3.83 -9.63
N ASP A 107 -7.63 -2.52 -9.86
CA ASP A 107 -8.04 -1.94 -11.14
C ASP A 107 -6.97 -2.16 -12.23
N LEU A 108 -5.68 -2.09 -11.85
CA LEU A 108 -4.54 -2.40 -12.71
C LEU A 108 -4.29 -3.91 -12.89
N GLY A 109 -5.12 -4.78 -12.29
CA GLY A 109 -4.95 -6.23 -12.32
C GLY A 109 -3.81 -6.76 -11.44
N LEU A 110 -3.31 -5.95 -10.51
CA LEU A 110 -2.24 -6.30 -9.58
C LEU A 110 -2.80 -6.86 -8.27
N GLY A 111 -2.13 -7.87 -7.71
CA GLY A 111 -2.41 -8.34 -6.37
C GLY A 111 -1.81 -7.42 -5.30
N SER A 112 -2.57 -7.11 -4.24
CA SER A 112 -2.07 -6.34 -3.10
C SER A 112 -2.44 -6.99 -1.75
N CYS A 113 -1.68 -6.71 -0.69
CA CYS A 113 -2.04 -7.11 0.67
C CYS A 113 -1.55 -6.10 1.69
N TRP A 114 -2.42 -5.81 2.66
CA TRP A 114 -2.09 -4.97 3.80
C TRP A 114 -1.13 -5.71 4.74
N CYS A 115 0.01 -5.09 5.06
CA CYS A 115 0.89 -5.54 6.14
C CYS A 115 0.86 -4.50 7.25
N GLN A 116 0.15 -4.79 8.35
CA GLN A 116 0.22 -3.91 9.51
C GLN A 116 1.60 -4.03 10.15
N VAL A 117 2.22 -2.93 10.55
CA VAL A 117 3.48 -2.87 11.31
C VAL A 117 3.44 -1.91 12.50
N ARG A 118 2.42 -1.04 12.62
CA ARG A 118 2.29 -0.14 13.77
C ARG A 118 2.14 -0.93 15.07
N ASN A 119 2.88 -0.49 16.09
CA ASN A 119 2.95 -1.08 17.44
C ASN A 119 3.44 -2.54 17.43
N ARG A 120 4.45 -2.86 16.61
CA ARG A 120 4.99 -4.21 16.45
C ARG A 120 6.50 -4.24 16.46
#